data_AF-V8P5U7-F1
#
_entry.id   AF-V8P5U7-F1
#
_cell.length_a   1.000
_cell.length_b   1.000
_cell.length_c   1.000
_cell.angle_alpha   90.00
_cell.angle_beta   90.00
_cell.angle_gamma   90.00
#
_symmetry.space_group_name_H-M   'P 1'
#
loop_
_entity.id
_entity.type
_entity.pdbx_description
1 polymer ?
#
loop_
_entity_poly.entity_id
_entity_poly.type
_entity_poly.pdbx_seq_one_letter_code
_entity_poly.pdbx_strand_id
1 'polypeptide(L)'
;MSDEFLELVGAVSVGPRPRPLLLLGPPGSGRSALLFRAALASASIVSSARVLFLAPRALERLPGGKAAGGGAIQKIHFLYPSSFQELLQLVASLHQTLPNSPSMIVLDGLEEYLNSCSSACTAAQLVALLLDTSNHFTQKRSHLSVGCQLIVSMRFLGEAGEEAEHFSAIERYFPAKLWLHPDTGKDVGLDNQNLTKLIRAQLLQPGTKDQEWMVKFDAQGSMTISLLPCKNETENETVFGNRCSVSEVDTTQPSSQT
;
A
#
# COMPACT_ATOMS: atom_id res chain seq x y z
N MET A 1 10.55 15.50 5.40
CA MET A 1 10.40 14.84 4.07
C MET A 1 9.96 13.37 4.16
N SER A 2 9.85 12.77 5.35
CA SER A 2 9.26 11.44 5.55
C SER A 2 7.73 11.42 5.66
N ASP A 3 7.14 12.60 5.89
CA ASP A 3 5.72 12.75 6.22
C ASP A 3 4.84 12.70 4.96
N GLU A 4 5.34 13.14 3.81
CA GLU A 4 4.59 13.14 2.54
C GLU A 4 4.18 11.73 2.08
N PHE A 5 5.01 10.71 2.33
CA PHE A 5 4.63 9.30 2.08
C PHE A 5 3.57 8.82 3.07
N LEU A 6 3.66 9.22 4.33
CA LEU A 6 2.69 8.85 5.37
C LEU A 6 1.41 9.67 5.27
N GLU A 7 1.45 10.83 4.61
CA GLU A 7 0.29 11.59 4.14
C GLU A 7 -0.29 10.90 2.89
N LEU A 8 0.50 10.50 1.90
CA LEU A 8 -0.03 9.73 0.77
C LEU A 8 -0.64 8.38 1.16
N VAL A 9 -0.05 7.70 2.16
CA VAL A 9 -0.52 6.43 2.70
C VAL A 9 -1.52 6.64 3.83
N GLY A 10 -1.66 7.83 4.42
CA GLY A 10 -2.36 8.04 5.71
C GLY A 10 -3.21 9.31 5.87
N ALA A 11 -3.07 10.34 5.04
CA ALA A 11 -3.78 11.61 5.12
C ALA A 11 -3.64 12.48 3.85
N VAL A 12 -4.80 12.93 3.34
CA VAL A 12 -4.98 13.98 2.31
C VAL A 12 -5.03 13.47 0.87
N SER A 13 -6.13 12.79 0.54
CA SER A 13 -6.77 13.01 -0.76
C SER A 13 -7.58 14.30 -0.64
N VAL A 14 -7.22 15.34 -1.39
CA VAL A 14 -8.13 16.45 -1.70
C VAL A 14 -9.18 15.89 -2.67
N GLY A 15 -10.19 15.23 -2.10
CA GLY A 15 -11.27 14.56 -2.80
C GLY A 15 -12.25 13.95 -1.79
N PRO A 16 -13.52 13.72 -2.16
CA PRO A 16 -14.62 13.54 -1.20
C PRO A 16 -14.53 12.29 -0.31
N ARG A 17 -13.60 11.34 -0.53
CA ARG A 17 -13.42 10.13 0.32
C ARG A 17 -11.96 9.62 0.30
N PRO A 18 -11.41 9.15 1.43
CA PRO A 18 -10.12 8.46 1.45
C PRO A 18 -10.20 7.17 0.61
N ARG A 19 -9.21 6.94 -0.25
CA ARG A 19 -9.16 5.75 -1.10
C ARG A 19 -8.60 4.55 -0.32
N PRO A 20 -9.24 3.37 -0.37
CA PRO A 20 -8.73 2.19 0.30
C PRO A 20 -7.45 1.71 -0.41
N LEU A 21 -6.47 1.29 0.38
CA LEU A 21 -5.13 0.92 -0.10
C LEU A 21 -4.85 -0.56 0.18
N LEU A 22 -4.37 -1.28 -0.84
CA LEU A 22 -3.85 -2.63 -0.71
C LEU A 22 -2.32 -2.62 -0.75
N LEU A 23 -1.68 -3.06 0.33
CA LEU A 23 -0.23 -3.18 0.48
C LEU A 23 0.23 -4.61 0.17
N LEU A 24 1.04 -4.76 -0.87
CA LEU A 24 1.45 -6.04 -1.43
C LEU A 24 2.96 -6.25 -1.32
N GLY A 25 3.38 -7.52 -1.28
CA GLY A 25 4.79 -7.89 -1.40
C GLY A 25 5.04 -9.33 -0.97
N PRO A 26 6.27 -9.84 -1.11
CA PRO A 26 6.64 -11.20 -0.70
C PRO A 26 6.87 -11.32 0.82
N PRO A 27 7.03 -12.54 1.37
CA PRO A 27 7.36 -12.74 2.78
C PRO A 27 8.60 -11.95 3.20
N GLY A 28 8.56 -11.39 4.39
CA GLY A 28 9.65 -10.58 4.89
C GLY A 28 9.81 -9.22 4.21
N SER A 29 8.95 -8.76 3.30
CA SER A 29 9.06 -7.43 2.66
C SER A 29 8.80 -6.22 3.58
N GLY A 30 8.54 -6.44 4.87
CA GLY A 30 8.34 -5.35 5.83
C GLY A 30 6.94 -4.73 5.81
N ARG A 31 5.94 -5.38 5.18
CA ARG A 31 4.53 -4.91 5.14
C ARG A 31 4.00 -4.53 6.53
N SER A 32 4.09 -5.46 7.49
CA SER A 32 3.62 -5.24 8.87
C SER A 32 4.28 -4.03 9.53
N ALA A 33 5.59 -3.86 9.30
CA ALA A 33 6.33 -2.73 9.84
C ALA A 33 5.87 -1.40 9.22
N LEU A 34 5.63 -1.39 7.91
CA LEU A 34 5.16 -0.22 7.17
C LEU A 34 3.74 0.17 7.59
N LEU A 35 2.84 -0.82 7.71
CA LEU A 35 1.48 -0.62 8.22
C LEU A 35 1.49 -0.06 9.63
N PHE A 36 2.31 -0.62 10.52
CA PHE A 36 2.42 -0.12 11.88
C PHE A 36 2.95 1.31 11.92
N ARG A 37 3.91 1.66 11.07
CA ARG A 37 4.40 3.05 10.93
C ARG A 37 3.30 4.00 10.42
N ALA A 38 2.47 3.57 9.48
CA ALA A 38 1.31 4.33 9.01
C ALA A 38 0.28 4.53 10.14
N ALA A 39 0.00 3.49 10.93
CA ALA A 39 -0.87 3.57 12.10
C ALA A 39 -0.34 4.56 13.15
N LEU A 40 0.95 4.50 13.47
CA LEU A 40 1.59 5.44 14.39
C LEU A 40 1.55 6.89 13.88
N ALA A 41 1.80 7.10 12.58
CA ALA A 41 1.73 8.42 11.98
C ALA A 41 0.32 9.00 12.08
N SER A 42 -0.70 8.22 11.70
CA SER A 42 -2.11 8.61 11.82
C SER A 42 -2.50 8.97 13.26
N ALA A 43 -2.07 8.16 14.23
CA ALA A 43 -2.29 8.40 15.65
C ALA A 43 -1.55 9.64 16.20
N SER A 44 -0.43 10.03 15.60
CA SER A 44 0.40 11.15 16.06
C SER A 44 -0.08 12.50 15.52
N ILE A 45 -0.53 12.55 14.26
CA ILE A 45 -0.87 13.80 13.56
C ILE A 45 -2.13 14.46 14.15
N VAL A 46 -3.19 13.67 14.37
CA VAL A 46 -4.48 14.20 14.83
C VAL A 46 -4.70 13.84 16.30
N SER A 47 -4.96 14.84 17.14
CA SER A 47 -5.19 14.63 18.57
C SER A 47 -6.36 13.66 18.85
N SER A 48 -7.39 13.71 18.01
CA SER A 48 -8.59 12.85 18.04
C SER A 48 -8.50 11.60 17.16
N ALA A 49 -7.39 11.35 16.45
CA ALA A 49 -7.23 10.13 15.66
C ALA A 49 -7.15 8.92 16.56
N ARG A 50 -7.87 7.87 16.15
CA ARG A 50 -7.76 6.53 16.71
C ARG A 50 -7.63 5.55 15.58
N VAL A 51 -6.75 4.57 15.75
CA VAL A 51 -6.48 3.56 14.74
C VAL A 51 -6.95 2.22 15.25
N LEU A 52 -7.67 1.48 14.43
CA LEU A 52 -7.95 0.07 14.67
C LEU A 52 -6.94 -0.77 13.88
N PHE A 53 -6.17 -1.60 14.57
CA PHE A 53 -5.16 -2.46 13.96
C PHE A 53 -5.56 -3.93 14.15
N LEU A 54 -5.91 -4.60 13.06
CA LEU A 54 -6.32 -5.98 13.00
C LEU A 54 -5.17 -6.82 12.44
N ALA A 55 -4.86 -7.95 13.08
CA ALA A 55 -3.83 -8.89 12.59
C ALA A 55 -4.13 -10.31 13.11
N PRO A 56 -3.72 -11.38 12.41
CA PRO A 56 -3.99 -12.75 12.87
C PRO A 56 -3.22 -13.10 14.15
N ARG A 57 -2.13 -12.38 14.44
CA ARG A 57 -1.27 -12.58 15.61
C ARG A 57 -0.74 -11.23 16.12
N ALA A 58 -0.32 -11.22 17.38
CA ALA A 58 0.35 -10.07 17.98
C ALA A 58 1.66 -9.75 17.25
N LEU A 59 1.98 -8.46 17.13
CA LEU A 59 3.24 -8.00 16.57
C LEU A 59 4.38 -8.40 17.52
N GLU A 60 5.26 -9.30 17.09
CA GLU A 60 6.38 -9.77 17.92
C GLU A 60 7.40 -8.67 18.23
N ARG A 61 7.52 -7.69 17.32
CA ARG A 61 8.42 -6.54 17.46
C ARG A 61 7.74 -5.28 16.94
N LEU A 62 7.78 -4.21 17.72
CA LEU A 62 7.31 -2.90 17.28
C LEU A 62 8.44 -2.19 16.50
N PRO A 63 8.24 -1.85 15.23
CA PRO A 63 9.20 -1.06 14.45
C PRO A 63 9.51 0.28 15.14
N GLY A 64 10.80 0.62 15.27
CA GLY A 64 11.25 1.98 15.66
C GLY A 64 11.78 2.18 17.09
N GLY A 65 11.96 1.13 17.89
CA GLY A 65 12.56 1.25 19.23
C GLY A 65 11.86 2.29 20.14
N LYS A 66 12.57 2.84 21.13
CA LYS A 66 12.04 3.83 22.11
C LYS A 66 11.55 5.16 21.49
N ALA A 67 11.60 5.34 20.18
CA ALA A 67 11.29 6.59 19.48
C ALA A 67 9.82 6.75 19.07
N ALA A 68 9.00 5.70 19.17
CA ALA A 68 7.55 5.84 19.06
C ALA A 68 7.05 6.49 20.36
N GLY A 69 6.85 7.81 20.34
CA GLY A 69 6.34 8.56 21.50
C GLY A 69 5.14 7.84 22.12
N GLY A 70 5.26 7.42 23.38
CA GLY A 70 4.32 6.48 24.03
C GLY A 70 2.85 6.92 24.01
N GLY A 71 2.55 8.18 23.71
CA GLY A 71 1.18 8.66 23.52
C GLY A 71 0.52 8.23 22.21
N ALA A 72 1.28 8.00 21.13
CA ALA A 72 0.70 7.62 19.83
C ALA A 72 0.21 6.17 19.85
N ILE A 73 0.99 5.25 20.43
CA ILE A 73 0.61 3.83 20.49
C ILE A 73 -0.65 3.59 21.34
N GLN A 74 -0.89 4.41 22.38
CA GLN A 74 -2.11 4.34 23.20
C GLN A 74 -3.39 4.67 22.43
N LYS A 75 -3.28 5.33 21.28
CA LYS A 75 -4.42 5.62 20.39
C LYS A 75 -4.67 4.52 19.36
N ILE A 76 -3.83 3.49 19.32
CA ILE A 76 -4.01 2.32 18.46
C ILE A 76 -4.67 1.21 19.28
N HIS A 77 -5.84 0.77 18.82
CA HIS A 77 -6.55 -0.37 19.37
C HIS A 77 -6.19 -1.62 18.56
N PHE A 78 -5.50 -2.57 19.19
CA PHE A 78 -5.11 -3.82 18.55
C PHE A 78 -6.15 -4.91 18.82
N LEU A 79 -6.58 -5.61 17.78
CA LEU A 79 -7.41 -6.80 17.87
C LEU A 79 -6.81 -7.92 17.03
N TYR A 80 -6.90 -9.14 17.54
CA TYR A 80 -6.24 -10.30 16.93
C TYR A 80 -7.22 -11.44 16.65
N PRO A 81 -8.15 -11.28 15.69
CA PRO A 81 -9.01 -12.40 15.29
C PRO A 81 -8.12 -13.51 14.70
N SER A 82 -8.26 -14.72 15.21
CA SER A 82 -7.38 -15.84 14.88
C SER A 82 -7.83 -16.63 13.64
N SER A 83 -9.06 -16.37 13.16
CA SER A 83 -9.68 -17.07 12.04
C SER A 83 -10.50 -16.15 11.15
N PHE A 84 -10.81 -16.61 9.93
CA PHE A 84 -11.69 -15.90 9.00
C PHE A 84 -13.05 -15.58 9.63
N GLN A 85 -13.65 -16.55 10.33
CA GLN A 85 -14.96 -16.37 10.97
C GLN A 85 -14.92 -15.33 12.09
N GLU A 86 -13.88 -15.35 12.92
CA GLU A 86 -13.69 -14.36 13.97
C GLU A 86 -13.50 -12.96 13.40
N LEU A 87 -12.71 -12.82 12.32
CA LEU A 87 -12.51 -11.53 11.65
C LEU A 87 -13.84 -11.03 11.07
N LEU A 88 -14.60 -11.89 10.38
CA LEU A 88 -15.89 -11.52 9.79
C LEU A 88 -16.89 -11.05 10.86
N GLN A 89 -17.03 -11.82 11.95
CA GLN A 89 -17.91 -11.46 13.06
C GLN A 89 -17.48 -10.16 13.75
N LEU A 90 -16.17 -10.00 13.96
CA LEU A 90 -15.61 -8.79 14.53
C LEU A 90 -15.96 -7.58 13.67
N VAL A 91 -15.61 -7.60 12.39
CA VAL A 91 -15.86 -6.48 11.47
C VAL A 91 -17.36 -6.18 11.38
N ALA A 92 -18.21 -7.21 11.28
CA ALA A 92 -19.65 -7.05 11.26
C ALA A 92 -20.20 -6.34 12.51
N SER A 93 -19.56 -6.51 13.67
CA SER A 93 -19.97 -5.91 14.94
C SER A 93 -19.38 -4.51 15.21
N LEU A 94 -18.32 -4.10 14.51
CA LEU A 94 -17.54 -2.89 14.83
C LEU A 94 -18.39 -1.61 14.90
N HIS A 95 -19.39 -1.49 14.02
CA HIS A 95 -20.28 -0.33 13.98
C HIS A 95 -21.10 -0.15 15.27
N GLN A 96 -21.29 -1.22 16.04
CA GLN A 96 -22.03 -1.23 17.31
C GLN A 96 -21.09 -1.20 18.53
N THR A 97 -19.99 -1.94 18.45
CA THR A 97 -19.11 -2.18 19.60
C THR A 97 -18.07 -1.10 19.81
N LEU A 98 -17.71 -0.34 18.77
CA LEU A 98 -16.71 0.71 18.86
C LEU A 98 -17.38 2.07 19.15
N PRO A 99 -17.28 2.60 20.38
CA PRO A 99 -17.96 3.85 20.74
C PRO A 99 -17.38 5.04 19.95
N ASN A 100 -16.06 5.03 19.74
CA ASN A 100 -15.32 6.07 19.03
C ASN A 100 -15.07 5.63 17.57
N SER A 101 -15.36 6.52 16.62
CA SER A 101 -15.10 6.26 15.20
C SER A 101 -13.59 6.34 14.93
N PRO A 102 -12.93 5.28 14.44
CA PRO A 102 -11.51 5.34 14.09
C PRO A 102 -11.32 6.25 12.87
N SER A 103 -10.15 6.87 12.78
CA SER A 103 -9.68 7.57 11.58
C SER A 103 -9.00 6.63 10.60
N MET A 104 -8.62 5.44 11.04
CA MET A 104 -7.97 4.43 10.20
C MET A 104 -8.29 3.02 10.70
N ILE A 105 -8.58 2.12 9.76
CA ILE A 105 -8.62 0.68 9.96
C ILE A 105 -7.46 0.08 9.17
N VAL A 106 -6.65 -0.69 9.86
CA VAL A 106 -5.53 -1.44 9.30
C VAL A 106 -5.81 -2.91 9.47
N LEU A 107 -5.68 -3.69 8.39
CA LEU A 107 -5.70 -5.16 8.45
C LEU A 107 -4.36 -5.67 7.93
N ASP A 108 -3.58 -6.31 8.80
CA ASP A 108 -2.31 -6.94 8.43
C ASP A 108 -2.48 -8.44 8.20
N GLY A 109 -2.00 -8.94 7.06
CA GLY A 109 -1.96 -10.37 6.74
C GLY A 109 -3.28 -10.95 6.26
N LEU A 110 -3.98 -10.27 5.34
CA LEU A 110 -5.26 -10.74 4.79
C LEU A 110 -5.19 -12.18 4.27
N GLU A 111 -4.08 -12.57 3.63
CA GLU A 111 -3.84 -13.90 3.09
C GLU A 111 -4.07 -15.02 4.11
N GLU A 112 -3.77 -14.78 5.39
CA GLU A 112 -3.85 -15.82 6.42
C GLU A 112 -5.31 -16.20 6.70
N TYR A 113 -6.22 -15.23 6.59
CA TYR A 113 -7.66 -15.46 6.69
C TYR A 113 -8.19 -16.12 5.42
N LEU A 114 -7.67 -15.71 4.25
CA LEU A 114 -8.13 -16.23 2.97
C LEU A 114 -7.71 -17.69 2.73
N ASN A 115 -6.62 -18.16 3.33
CA ASN A 115 -6.22 -19.58 3.27
C ASN A 115 -7.26 -20.53 3.88
N SER A 116 -8.12 -20.03 4.78
CA SER A 116 -9.22 -20.82 5.37
C SER A 116 -10.58 -20.54 4.70
N CYS A 117 -10.58 -19.72 3.64
CA CYS A 117 -11.78 -19.30 2.94
C CYS A 117 -12.16 -20.33 1.87
N SER A 118 -13.43 -20.71 1.83
CA SER A 118 -13.92 -21.74 0.91
C SER A 118 -14.16 -21.25 -0.53
N SER A 119 -14.14 -19.93 -0.78
CA SER A 119 -14.34 -19.37 -2.12
C SER A 119 -13.87 -17.92 -2.28
N ALA A 120 -13.58 -17.52 -3.51
CA ALA A 120 -13.32 -16.13 -3.90
C ALA A 120 -14.51 -15.18 -3.66
N CYS A 121 -15.74 -15.70 -3.67
CA CYS A 121 -16.93 -14.91 -3.33
C CYS A 121 -16.89 -14.48 -1.86
N THR A 122 -16.56 -15.41 -0.96
CA THR A 122 -16.47 -15.16 0.47
C THR A 122 -15.30 -14.22 0.82
N ALA A 123 -14.18 -14.32 0.09
CA ALA A 123 -13.09 -13.35 0.18
C ALA A 123 -13.54 -11.93 -0.19
N ALA A 124 -14.28 -11.79 -1.31
CA ALA A 124 -14.84 -10.51 -1.73
C ALA A 124 -15.86 -9.95 -0.73
N GLN A 125 -16.68 -10.80 -0.11
CA GLN A 125 -17.63 -10.40 0.94
C GLN A 125 -16.94 -9.79 2.15
N LEU A 126 -15.85 -10.39 2.63
CA LEU A 126 -15.07 -9.85 3.74
C LEU A 126 -14.52 -8.46 3.40
N VAL A 127 -13.93 -8.30 2.21
CA VAL A 127 -13.36 -7.02 1.77
C VAL A 127 -14.46 -5.96 1.56
N ALA A 128 -15.61 -6.34 1.00
CA ALA A 128 -16.76 -5.46 0.89
C ALA A 128 -17.25 -4.98 2.27
N LEU A 129 -17.27 -5.86 3.27
CA LEU A 129 -17.66 -5.51 4.63
C LEU A 129 -16.64 -4.57 5.31
N LEU A 130 -15.33 -4.78 5.10
CA LEU A 130 -14.28 -3.87 5.58
C LEU A 130 -14.46 -2.47 4.99
N LEU A 131 -14.76 -2.38 3.69
CA LEU A 131 -15.02 -1.11 3.01
C LEU A 131 -16.28 -0.43 3.53
N ASP A 132 -17.37 -1.17 3.66
CA ASP A 132 -18.63 -0.65 4.22
C ASP A 132 -18.42 -0.11 5.63
N THR A 133 -17.69 -0.85 6.47
CA THR A 133 -17.34 -0.44 7.83
C THR A 133 -16.51 0.85 7.84
N SER A 134 -15.50 0.96 6.96
CA SER A 134 -14.71 2.19 6.81
C SER A 134 -15.56 3.38 6.32
N ASN A 135 -16.51 3.14 5.42
CA ASN A 135 -17.44 4.16 4.94
C ASN A 135 -18.40 4.62 6.04
N HIS A 136 -18.92 3.68 6.85
CA HIS A 136 -19.74 3.98 8.02
C HIS A 136 -19.01 4.93 8.98
N PHE A 137 -17.75 4.62 9.32
CA PHE A 137 -16.97 5.49 10.20
C PHE A 137 -16.59 6.82 9.55
N THR A 138 -16.38 6.86 8.23
CA THR A 138 -16.21 8.11 7.49
C THR A 138 -17.45 9.01 7.64
N GLN A 139 -18.65 8.46 7.49
CA GLN A 139 -19.91 9.20 7.66
C GLN A 139 -20.11 9.67 9.11
N LYS A 140 -19.83 8.82 10.09
CA LYS A 140 -19.88 9.17 11.53
C LYS A 140 -18.87 10.26 11.90
N ARG A 141 -17.81 10.43 11.09
CA ARG A 141 -16.79 11.48 11.19
C ARG A 141 -16.99 12.63 10.20
N SER A 142 -18.18 12.78 9.61
CA SER A 142 -18.48 13.82 8.61
C SER A 142 -18.26 15.26 9.09
N HIS A 143 -18.26 15.49 10.41
CA HIS A 143 -17.93 16.78 11.02
C HIS A 143 -16.42 17.09 11.02
N LEU A 144 -15.57 16.14 10.66
CA LEU A 144 -14.12 16.29 10.56
C LEU A 144 -13.71 16.37 9.09
N SER A 145 -12.60 17.06 8.82
CA SER A 145 -12.02 17.18 7.47
C SER A 145 -11.39 15.88 6.96
N VAL A 146 -11.27 14.85 7.81
CA VAL A 146 -10.61 13.57 7.50
C VAL A 146 -11.54 12.41 7.83
N GLY A 147 -11.83 11.59 6.81
CA GLY A 147 -12.61 10.36 6.93
C GLY A 147 -11.88 9.21 7.62
N CYS A 148 -12.47 8.02 7.59
CA CYS A 148 -11.83 6.79 8.03
C CYS A 148 -11.14 6.12 6.84
N GLN A 149 -9.82 5.93 6.93
CA GLN A 149 -9.04 5.26 5.90
C GLN A 149 -8.97 3.75 6.12
N LEU A 150 -8.97 2.98 5.04
CA LEU A 150 -8.74 1.53 5.08
C LEU A 150 -7.40 1.20 4.42
N ILE A 151 -6.51 0.51 5.13
CA ILE A 151 -5.29 -0.07 4.58
C ILE A 151 -5.28 -1.55 4.90
N VAL A 152 -5.09 -2.38 3.88
CA VAL A 152 -5.02 -3.84 4.03
C VAL A 152 -3.69 -4.32 3.48
N SER A 153 -2.95 -5.15 4.19
CA SER A 153 -1.79 -5.85 3.64
C SER A 153 -2.15 -7.26 3.21
N MET A 154 -1.47 -7.72 2.17
CA MET A 154 -1.53 -9.10 1.73
C MET A 154 -0.14 -9.56 1.27
N ARG A 155 0.26 -10.77 1.64
CA ARG A 155 1.36 -11.47 0.94
C ARG A 155 0.94 -11.71 -0.50
N PHE A 156 1.88 -11.51 -1.41
CA PHE A 156 1.67 -11.82 -2.82
C PHE A 156 3.03 -12.14 -3.45
N LEU A 157 3.14 -13.33 -4.03
CA LEU A 157 4.36 -13.83 -4.69
C LEU A 157 4.22 -13.92 -6.22
N GLY A 158 3.01 -13.76 -6.77
CA GLY A 158 2.73 -13.85 -8.21
C GLY A 158 1.41 -14.55 -8.53
N GLU A 159 1.06 -14.58 -9.81
CA GLU A 159 -0.26 -14.99 -10.34
C GLU A 159 -0.46 -16.52 -10.50
N ALA A 160 0.05 -17.34 -9.57
CA ALA A 160 -0.09 -18.80 -9.67
C ALA A 160 -0.83 -19.40 -8.45
N GLY A 161 -1.94 -20.11 -8.71
CA GLY A 161 -2.70 -20.88 -7.70
C GLY A 161 -3.96 -20.19 -7.16
N GLU A 162 -4.58 -20.78 -6.14
CA GLU A 162 -5.81 -20.28 -5.48
C GLU A 162 -5.66 -18.86 -4.92
N GLU A 163 -4.44 -18.48 -4.53
CA GLU A 163 -4.09 -17.12 -4.09
C GLU A 163 -4.40 -16.08 -5.19
N ALA A 164 -4.25 -16.45 -6.47
CA ALA A 164 -4.57 -15.59 -7.61
C ALA A 164 -6.08 -15.38 -7.80
N GLU A 165 -6.90 -16.41 -7.55
CA GLU A 165 -8.37 -16.29 -7.62
C GLU A 165 -8.91 -15.38 -6.52
N HIS A 166 -8.45 -15.59 -5.29
CA HIS A 166 -8.77 -14.74 -4.15
C HIS A 166 -8.32 -13.30 -4.40
N PHE A 167 -7.08 -13.11 -4.87
CA PHE A 167 -6.55 -11.78 -5.20
C PHE A 167 -7.39 -11.07 -6.27
N SER A 168 -7.70 -11.75 -7.39
CA SER A 168 -8.54 -11.21 -8.47
C SER A 168 -9.92 -10.76 -7.97
N ALA A 169 -10.52 -11.53 -7.05
CA ALA A 169 -11.81 -11.19 -6.49
C ALA A 169 -11.79 -9.96 -5.58
N ILE A 170 -10.67 -9.72 -4.86
CA ILE A 170 -10.56 -8.62 -3.90
C ILE A 170 -9.92 -7.36 -4.50
N GLU A 171 -9.08 -7.46 -5.52
CA GLU A 171 -8.28 -6.32 -5.99
C GLU A 171 -9.13 -5.15 -6.52
N ARG A 172 -10.29 -5.45 -7.09
CA ARG A 172 -11.26 -4.46 -7.62
C ARG A 172 -11.80 -3.51 -6.55
N TYR A 173 -11.69 -3.88 -5.27
CA TYR A 173 -12.10 -3.06 -4.13
C TYR A 173 -11.03 -2.05 -3.71
N PHE A 174 -9.80 -2.17 -4.25
CA PHE A 174 -8.65 -1.34 -3.90
C PHE A 174 -8.12 -0.60 -5.14
N PRO A 175 -8.62 0.62 -5.42
CA PRO A 175 -8.11 1.42 -6.53
C PRO A 175 -6.67 1.85 -6.30
N ALA A 176 -6.19 1.95 -5.05
CA ALA A 176 -4.79 2.22 -4.74
C ALA A 176 -4.08 0.92 -4.33
N LYS A 177 -2.92 0.65 -4.91
CA LYS A 177 -2.07 -0.50 -4.58
C LYS A 177 -0.64 -0.04 -4.32
N LEU A 178 -0.05 -0.46 -3.21
CA LEU A 178 1.35 -0.19 -2.86
C LEU A 178 2.13 -1.50 -2.89
N TRP A 179 3.07 -1.63 -3.81
CA TRP A 179 3.89 -2.81 -3.99
C TRP A 179 5.24 -2.66 -3.31
N LEU A 180 5.62 -3.64 -2.49
CA LEU A 180 6.94 -3.73 -1.88
C LEU A 180 7.78 -4.77 -2.62
N HIS A 181 8.82 -4.29 -3.29
CA HIS A 181 9.82 -5.10 -3.98
C HIS A 181 11.12 -5.10 -3.15
N PRO A 182 11.39 -6.15 -2.38
CA PRO A 182 12.70 -6.29 -1.74
C PRO A 182 13.77 -6.30 -2.81
N ASP A 183 14.82 -5.51 -2.61
CA ASP A 183 15.95 -5.57 -3.51
C ASP A 183 16.64 -6.93 -3.32
N THR A 184 16.75 -7.71 -4.40
CA THR A 184 17.44 -9.02 -4.40
C THR A 184 18.91 -8.86 -4.73
N GLY A 185 19.48 -7.67 -4.45
CA GLY A 185 20.85 -7.28 -4.75
C GLY A 185 21.84 -8.43 -4.60
N LYS A 186 22.36 -8.87 -5.75
CA LYS A 186 23.56 -9.69 -5.84
C LYS A 186 24.65 -8.99 -5.03
N ASP A 187 25.19 -9.69 -4.02
CA ASP A 187 26.44 -9.42 -3.32
C ASP A 187 26.92 -7.96 -3.38
N VAL A 188 26.34 -7.10 -2.55
CA VAL A 188 27.12 -5.96 -2.06
C VAL A 188 28.13 -6.57 -1.08
N GLY A 189 29.39 -6.46 -1.46
CA GLY A 189 30.51 -7.25 -0.96
C GLY A 189 30.60 -7.42 0.55
N LEU A 190 31.26 -8.52 0.91
CA LEU A 190 31.79 -8.80 2.25
C LEU A 190 32.23 -7.50 2.94
N ASP A 191 31.41 -7.00 3.85
CA ASP A 191 31.86 -6.38 5.09
C ASP A 191 30.74 -6.54 6.13
N ASN A 192 31.02 -7.45 7.07
CA ASN A 192 30.15 -7.82 8.17
C ASN A 192 29.95 -6.62 9.11
N GLN A 193 28.70 -6.18 9.30
CA GLN A 193 28.04 -6.01 10.62
C GLN A 193 26.75 -5.17 10.63
N ASN A 194 26.32 -4.53 9.53
CA ASN A 194 25.05 -3.80 9.49
C ASN A 194 24.25 -4.18 8.25
N LEU A 195 23.50 -5.29 8.31
CA LEU A 195 22.64 -5.74 7.21
C LEU A 195 21.46 -4.76 7.07
N THR A 196 21.63 -3.71 6.25
CA THR A 196 20.54 -2.80 5.92
C THR A 196 19.69 -3.41 4.83
N LYS A 197 18.41 -3.67 5.12
CA LYS A 197 17.49 -4.21 4.12
C LYS A 197 16.83 -3.07 3.34
N LEU A 198 17.01 -3.11 2.03
CA LEU A 198 16.49 -2.13 1.07
C LEU A 198 15.26 -2.67 0.35
N ILE A 199 14.21 -1.86 0.27
CA ILE A 199 12.92 -2.25 -0.30
C ILE A 199 12.39 -1.09 -1.13
N ARG A 200 12.14 -1.33 -2.41
CA ARG A 200 11.46 -0.37 -3.27
C ARG A 200 9.95 -0.47 -3.05
N ALA A 201 9.30 0.64 -2.76
CA ALA A 201 7.86 0.75 -2.62
C ALA A 201 7.29 1.51 -3.83
N GLN A 202 6.33 0.95 -4.55
CA GLN A 202 5.71 1.57 -5.72
C GLN A 202 4.20 1.72 -5.50
N LEU A 203 3.69 2.95 -5.54
CA LEU A 203 2.26 3.24 -5.43
C LEU A 203 1.65 3.41 -6.82
N LEU A 204 0.63 2.61 -7.08
CA LEU A 204 -0.23 2.68 -8.25
C LEU A 204 -1.60 3.21 -7.82
N GLN A 205 -2.05 4.30 -8.43
CA GLN A 205 -3.35 4.89 -8.15
C GLN A 205 -3.94 5.59 -9.40
N PRO A 206 -5.25 5.37 -9.71
CA PRO A 206 -5.90 6.01 -10.85
C PRO A 206 -5.86 7.54 -10.79
N GLY A 207 -5.45 8.16 -11.90
CA GLY A 207 -5.46 9.61 -12.07
C GLY A 207 -4.24 10.34 -11.49
N THR A 208 -3.24 9.61 -11.01
CA THR A 208 -1.97 10.17 -10.51
C THR A 208 -0.79 9.48 -11.20
N LYS A 209 0.35 10.17 -11.30
CA LYS A 209 1.61 9.52 -11.74
C LYS A 209 2.04 8.50 -10.69
N ASP A 210 2.63 7.41 -11.14
CA ASP A 210 3.26 6.42 -10.27
C ASP A 210 4.32 7.09 -9.38
N GLN A 211 4.27 6.75 -8.10
CA GLN A 211 5.23 7.26 -7.12
C GLN A 211 6.01 6.12 -6.52
N GLU A 212 7.29 6.37 -6.24
CA GLU A 212 8.19 5.36 -5.74
C GLU A 212 9.01 5.86 -4.56
N TRP A 213 9.27 4.97 -3.61
CA TRP A 213 10.11 5.24 -2.46
C TRP A 213 11.10 4.12 -2.23
N MET A 214 12.21 4.47 -1.61
CA MET A 214 13.13 3.52 -1.01
C MET A 214 12.84 3.46 0.49
N VAL A 215 12.52 2.26 0.97
CA VAL A 215 12.34 1.94 2.38
C VAL A 215 13.58 1.19 2.85
N LYS A 216 14.30 1.74 3.83
CA LYS A 216 15.48 1.12 4.42
C LYS A 216 15.19 0.70 5.85
N PHE A 217 15.58 -0.53 6.18
CA PHE A 217 15.60 -1.05 7.54
C PHE A 217 17.04 -1.17 8.02
N ASP A 218 17.36 -0.62 9.17
CA ASP A 218 18.66 -0.85 9.82
C ASP A 218 18.69 -2.17 10.60
N ALA A 219 19.85 -2.51 11.16
CA ALA A 219 20.05 -3.72 11.97
C ALA A 219 19.19 -3.75 13.25
N GLN A 220 18.69 -2.60 13.70
CA GLN A 220 17.81 -2.45 14.87
C GLN A 220 16.32 -2.47 14.49
N GLY A 221 16.00 -2.58 13.21
CA GLY A 221 14.62 -2.55 12.70
C GLY A 221 14.02 -1.14 12.60
N SER A 222 14.84 -0.08 12.69
CA SER A 222 14.39 1.28 12.40
C SER A 222 14.14 1.43 10.91
N MET A 223 13.09 2.17 10.56
CA MET A 223 12.64 2.35 9.19
C MET A 223 12.82 3.80 8.73
N THR A 224 13.56 3.99 7.64
CA THR A 224 13.66 5.27 6.93
C THR A 224 13.03 5.16 5.53
N ILE A 225 12.34 6.21 5.10
CA ILE A 225 11.67 6.27 3.80
C ILE A 225 12.15 7.51 3.06
N SER A 226 12.58 7.34 1.81
CA SER A 226 13.01 8.43 0.93
C SER A 226 12.36 8.28 -0.44
N LEU A 227 11.80 9.37 -0.98
CA LEU A 227 11.23 9.40 -2.33
C LEU A 227 12.31 9.09 -3.38
N LEU A 228 11.99 8.23 -4.34
CA LEU A 228 12.82 8.00 -5.51
C LEU A 228 12.38 8.97 -6.62
N PRO A 229 13.32 9.65 -7.30
CA PRO A 229 12.96 10.46 -8.44
C PRO A 229 12.35 9.56 -9.52
N CYS A 230 11.16 9.90 -10.02
CA CYS A 230 10.58 9.24 -11.18
C CYS A 230 11.61 9.26 -12.31
N LYS A 231 11.90 8.11 -12.94
CA LYS A 231 12.71 8.11 -14.17
C LYS A 231 12.01 8.99 -15.18
N ASN A 232 12.59 10.14 -15.50
CA ASN A 232 12.17 10.90 -16.65
C ASN A 232 12.48 10.03 -17.88
N GLU A 233 11.48 9.73 -18.69
CA GLU A 233 11.72 9.28 -20.07
C GLU A 233 12.45 10.43 -20.78
N THR A 234 13.77 10.38 -20.80
CA THR A 234 14.61 11.27 -21.61
C THR A 234 15.92 10.56 -21.92
N GLU A 235 15.82 9.51 -22.73
CA GLU A 235 16.90 9.20 -23.67
C GLU A 235 16.51 9.83 -25.01
N ASN A 236 16.80 11.13 -25.11
CA ASN A 236 17.07 11.75 -26.41
C ASN A 236 18.38 11.13 -26.92
N GLU A 237 18.31 10.06 -27.71
CA GLU A 237 19.42 9.71 -28.59
C GLU A 237 19.51 10.78 -29.69
N THR A 238 20.29 11.81 -29.38
CA THR A 238 20.91 12.69 -30.35
C THR A 238 22.07 11.94 -30.99
N VAL A 239 21.85 11.31 -32.15
CA VAL A 239 22.94 11.03 -33.08
C VAL A 239 22.99 12.15 -34.11
N PHE A 240 24.03 12.98 -33.94
CA PHE A 240 24.48 13.98 -34.89
C PHE A 240 24.79 13.35 -36.25
N GLY A 241 24.22 13.95 -37.30
CA GLY A 241 24.90 14.19 -38.57
C GLY A 241 25.13 13.01 -39.51
N ASN A 242 24.34 12.97 -40.59
CA ASN A 242 25.01 13.11 -41.88
C ASN A 242 24.16 13.83 -42.91
N ARG A 243 24.81 14.82 -43.52
CA ARG A 243 24.38 15.69 -44.59
C ARG A 243 24.45 14.89 -45.89
N CYS A 244 23.38 14.76 -46.65
CA CYS A 244 23.50 14.59 -48.10
C CYS A 244 22.22 15.03 -48.83
N SER A 245 22.36 16.21 -49.43
CA SER A 245 21.86 16.66 -50.73
C SER A 245 20.56 16.08 -51.27
N VAL A 246 19.60 17.00 -51.37
CA VAL A 246 18.45 16.98 -52.28
C VAL A 246 18.92 16.74 -53.71
N SER A 247 18.36 15.75 -54.38
CA SER A 247 18.23 15.74 -55.84
C SER A 247 16.93 15.06 -56.26
N GLU A 248 16.16 15.86 -56.99
CA GLU A 248 15.31 15.48 -58.12
C GLU A 248 13.97 14.76 -57.84
N VAL A 249 12.95 15.63 -57.89
CA VAL A 249 11.60 15.39 -58.40
C VAL A 249 11.67 14.59 -59.70
N ASP A 250 10.99 13.45 -59.74
CA ASP A 250 10.39 13.00 -60.99
C ASP A 250 8.95 12.54 -60.76
N THR A 251 8.10 13.00 -61.66
CA THR A 251 6.64 13.04 -61.56
C THR A 251 6.10 11.92 -62.43
N THR A 252 5.64 10.82 -61.85
CA THR A 252 4.95 9.78 -62.63
C THR A 252 3.44 9.91 -62.47
N GLN A 253 2.80 10.35 -63.56
CA GLN A 253 1.35 10.39 -63.73
C GLN A 253 0.71 8.99 -63.64
N PRO A 254 -0.59 8.91 -63.29
CA PRO A 254 -1.36 7.68 -63.34
C PRO A 254 -1.96 7.48 -64.74
N SER A 255 -1.86 6.27 -65.29
CA SER A 255 -2.66 5.83 -66.42
C SER A 255 -3.51 4.62 -66.05
N SER A 256 -4.78 4.91 -65.84
CA SER A 256 -5.88 3.96 -66.02
C SER A 256 -5.99 3.59 -67.50
N GLN A 257 -6.18 2.31 -67.82
CA GLN A 257 -7.31 1.80 -68.63
C GLN A 257 -7.17 0.30 -68.91
N THR A 258 -8.34 -0.34 -68.87
CA THR A 258 -8.77 -1.55 -69.57
C THR A 258 -8.31 -1.63 -71.03
#